data_AF-A0A3B9LNC7-F1
#
_entry.id   AF-A0A3B9LNC7-F1
#
_cell.length_a   1.000
_cell.length_b   1.000
_cell.length_c   1.000
_cell.angle_alpha   90.00
_cell.angle_beta   90.00
_cell.angle_gamma   90.00
#
_symmetry.space_group_name_H-M   'P 1'
#
loop_
_entity.id
_entity.type
_entity.pdbx_description
1 polymer ?
#
loop_
_entity_poly.entity_id
_entity_poly.type
_entity_poly.pdbx_seq_one_letter_code
_entity_poly.pdbx_strand_id
1 'polypeptide(L)' 'FGTVNNPVRMMMMEHDTVGELLRDLRALSSNYTVPPDGCISYQTLYQALEAFEKDLHQHIHLENNILFPRAIELEGSR' A
#
# COMPACT_ATOMS: atom_id res chain seq x y z
N PHE A 1 -20.34 -3.70 -18.90
CA PHE A 1 -19.57 -3.45 -17.68
C PHE A 1 -20.20 -4.25 -16.56
N GLY A 2 -19.44 -5.06 -15.84
CA GLY A 2 -19.98 -5.89 -14.74
C GLY A 2 -20.32 -5.04 -13.51
N THR A 3 -20.55 -5.70 -12.38
CA THR A 3 -20.73 -5.10 -11.05
C THR A 3 -19.43 -4.45 -10.53
N VAL A 4 -19.52 -3.50 -9.58
CA VAL A 4 -18.35 -2.92 -8.89
C VAL A 4 -17.51 -3.97 -8.14
N ASN A 5 -18.08 -5.13 -7.81
CA ASN A 5 -17.35 -6.25 -7.20
C ASN A 5 -16.12 -6.72 -8.02
N ASN A 6 -16.21 -6.72 -9.35
CA ASN A 6 -15.14 -7.23 -10.20
C ASN A 6 -13.87 -6.37 -10.15
N PRO A 7 -13.92 -5.04 -10.36
CA PRO A 7 -12.75 -4.19 -10.19
C PRO A 7 -12.27 -4.15 -8.73
N VAL A 8 -13.17 -4.14 -7.73
CA VAL A 8 -12.76 -4.18 -6.31
C VAL A 8 -11.92 -5.42 -6.01
N ARG A 9 -12.33 -6.60 -6.50
CA ARG A 9 -11.56 -7.84 -6.31
C ARG A 9 -10.16 -7.76 -6.94
N MET A 10 -10.04 -7.14 -8.11
CA MET A 10 -8.73 -6.92 -8.75
C MET A 10 -7.85 -6.01 -7.90
N MET A 11 -8.39 -4.87 -7.44
CA MET A 11 -7.65 -3.93 -6.60
C MET A 11 -7.21 -4.57 -5.28
N MET A 12 -8.04 -5.42 -4.65
CA MET A 12 -7.64 -6.15 -3.45
C MET A 12 -6.45 -7.09 -3.69
N MET A 13 -6.42 -7.82 -4.82
CA MET A 13 -5.28 -8.66 -5.18
C MET A 13 -4.02 -7.84 -5.47
N GLU A 14 -4.18 -6.65 -6.09
CA GLU A 14 -3.09 -5.71 -6.29
C GLU A 14 -2.57 -5.17 -4.95
N HIS A 15 -3.44 -4.87 -3.98
CA HIS A 15 -3.04 -4.47 -2.64
C HIS A 15 -2.25 -5.55 -1.88
N ASP A 16 -2.64 -6.82 -2.00
CA ASP A 16 -1.88 -7.93 -1.41
C ASP A 16 -0.46 -8.00 -2.01
N THR A 17 -0.36 -7.86 -3.34
CA THR A 17 0.93 -7.80 -4.06
C THR A 17 1.77 -6.62 -3.60
N VAL A 18 1.18 -5.44 -3.46
CA VAL A 18 1.86 -4.24 -2.93
C VAL A 18 2.36 -4.49 -1.50
N GLY A 19 1.58 -5.17 -0.66
CA GLY A 19 2.00 -5.54 0.69
C GLY A 19 3.22 -6.47 0.70
N GLU A 20 3.33 -7.40 -0.26
CA GLU A 20 4.53 -8.21 -0.46
C GLU A 20 5.74 -7.36 -0.87
N LEU A 21 5.56 -6.49 -1.86
CA LEU A 21 6.62 -5.60 -2.34
C LEU A 21 7.15 -4.66 -1.25
N LEU A 22 6.29 -4.14 -0.37
CA LEU A 22 6.71 -3.30 0.76
C LEU A 22 7.53 -4.10 1.78
N ARG A 23 7.17 -5.37 2.04
CA ARG A 23 7.96 -6.26 2.91
C ARG A 23 9.35 -6.52 2.33
N ASP A 24 9.41 -6.80 1.03
CA ASP A 24 10.69 -7.03 0.34
C ASP A 24 11.54 -5.76 0.33
N LEU A 25 10.95 -4.60 0.06
CA LEU A 25 11.63 -3.31 0.11
C LEU A 25 12.20 -3.02 1.51
N ARG A 26 11.42 -3.27 2.56
CA ARG A 26 11.85 -3.11 3.94
C ARG A 26 12.98 -4.09 4.30
N ALA A 27 12.94 -5.32 3.82
CA ALA A 27 14.01 -6.29 4.03
C ALA A 27 15.31 -5.89 3.31
N LEU A 28 15.22 -5.53 2.02
CA LEU A 28 16.37 -5.11 1.19
C LEU A 28 17.05 -3.84 1.72
N SER A 29 16.28 -2.95 2.34
CA SER A 29 16.79 -1.71 2.94
C SER A 29 17.25 -1.85 4.39
N SER A 30 17.30 -3.08 4.93
CA SER A 30 17.61 -3.32 6.34
C SER A 30 16.71 -2.48 7.28
N ASN A 31 15.40 -2.51 7.04
CA ASN A 31 14.41 -1.70 7.73
C ASN A 31 14.68 -0.18 7.61
N TYR A 32 14.97 0.27 6.38
CA TYR A 32 15.37 1.65 6.09
C TYR A 32 16.53 2.16 6.97
N THR A 33 17.48 1.29 7.27
CA THR A 33 18.68 1.66 8.04
C THR A 33 19.77 2.14 7.10
N VAL A 34 20.17 3.39 7.24
CA VAL A 34 21.25 3.99 6.43
C VAL A 34 22.60 3.41 6.89
N PRO A 35 23.44 2.91 5.97
CA PRO A 35 24.76 2.37 6.33
C PRO A 35 25.71 3.50 6.79
N PRO A 36 26.81 3.18 7.50
CA PRO A 36 27.72 4.19 8.04
C PRO A 36 28.38 5.10 7.00
N ASP A 37 28.55 4.62 5.77
CA ASP A 37 29.08 5.35 4.62
C ASP A 37 27.97 5.98 3.75
N GLY A 38 26.71 5.88 4.18
CA GLY A 38 25.56 6.45 3.50
C GLY A 38 25.58 7.98 3.50
N CYS A 39 25.41 8.57 2.33
CA CYS A 39 25.34 10.01 2.17
C CYS A 39 23.94 10.58 2.52
N ILE A 40 23.82 11.90 2.53
CA ILE A 40 22.57 12.61 2.86
C ILE A 40 21.40 12.16 1.97
N SER A 41 21.63 11.93 0.68
CA SER A 41 20.55 11.49 -0.22
C SER A 41 20.02 10.10 0.15
N TYR A 42 20.85 9.22 0.72
CA TYR A 42 20.42 7.92 1.22
C TYR A 42 19.51 8.07 2.44
N GLN A 43 19.85 8.96 3.36
CA GLN A 43 19.01 9.29 4.52
C GLN A 43 17.66 9.86 4.09
N THR A 44 17.66 10.83 3.17
CA THR A 44 16.44 11.43 2.64
C THR A 44 15.56 10.40 1.93
N LEU A 45 16.16 9.53 1.12
CA LEU A 45 15.42 8.46 0.44
C LEU A 45 14.74 7.53 1.46
N TYR A 46 15.48 7.06 2.47
CA TYR A 46 14.96 6.10 3.44
C TYR A 46 13.87 6.69 4.35
N GLN A 47 13.99 7.96 4.73
CA GLN A 47 12.91 8.69 5.41
C GLN A 47 11.66 8.82 4.53
N ALA A 48 11.84 9.13 3.24
CA ALA A 48 10.73 9.23 2.29
C ALA A 48 10.04 7.87 2.06
N LEU A 49 10.81 6.78 1.97
CA LEU A 49 10.26 5.42 1.85
C LEU A 49 9.47 5.00 3.08
N GLU A 50 9.95 5.30 4.28
CA GLU A 50 9.22 5.01 5.52
C GLU A 50 7.90 5.77 5.60
N ALA A 51 7.90 7.06 5.24
CA ALA A 51 6.68 7.87 5.17
C ALA A 51 5.72 7.34 4.10
N PHE A 52 6.23 7.00 2.92
CA PHE A 52 5.46 6.42 1.83
C PHE A 52 4.80 5.09 2.23
N GLU A 53 5.54 4.17 2.85
CA GLU A 53 4.99 2.90 3.31
C GLU A 53 3.86 3.10 4.32
N LYS A 54 4.03 4.03 5.26
CA LYS A 54 2.99 4.36 6.24
C LYS A 54 1.73 4.90 5.58
N ASP A 55 1.88 5.85 4.66
CA ASP A 55 0.75 6.45 3.95
C ASP A 55 0.06 5.42 3.04
N LEU A 56 0.82 4.55 2.39
CA LEU A 56 0.27 3.51 1.53
C LEU A 56 -0.49 2.44 2.34
N HIS A 57 0.00 2.06 3.51
CA HIS A 57 -0.76 1.21 4.43
C HIS A 57 -2.09 1.86 4.86
N GLN A 58 -2.07 3.16 5.18
CA GLN A 58 -3.29 3.90 5.52
C GLN A 58 -4.26 3.95 4.34
N HIS A 59 -3.76 4.21 3.14
CA HIS A 59 -4.55 4.21 1.89
C HIS A 59 -5.24 2.85 1.67
N ILE A 60 -4.48 1.76 1.66
CA ILE A 60 -5.00 0.40 1.49
C ILE A 60 -6.02 0.07 2.58
N HIS A 61 -5.78 0.49 3.83
CA HIS A 61 -6.73 0.27 4.92
C HIS A 61 -8.07 0.97 4.66
N LEU A 62 -8.04 2.25 4.29
CA LEU A 62 -9.25 3.02 3.98
C LEU A 62 -10.01 2.41 2.80
N GLU A 63 -9.30 1.94 1.78
CA GLU A 63 -9.94 1.34 0.61
C GLU A 63 -10.55 -0.03 0.93
N ASN A 64 -9.74 -0.96 1.42
CA ASN A 64 -10.16 -2.35 1.67
C ASN A 64 -11.23 -2.46 2.76
N ASN A 65 -11.15 -1.64 3.81
CA ASN A 65 -11.99 -1.82 4.99
C ASN A 65 -13.14 -0.81 5.09
N ILE A 66 -13.13 0.26 4.28
CA ILE A 66 -14.16 1.30 4.37
C ILE A 66 -14.78 1.58 3.00
N LEU A 67 -13.99 1.98 2.01
CA LEU A 67 -14.53 2.42 0.72
C LEU A 67 -15.15 1.27 -0.08
N PHE A 68 -14.40 0.18 -0.27
CA PHE A 68 -14.84 -0.93 -1.12
C PHE A 68 -16.07 -1.65 -0.56
N PRO A 69 -16.16 -1.98 0.75
CA PRO A 69 -17.37 -2.57 1.31
C PRO A 69 -18.60 -1.68 1.10
N ARG A 70 -18.48 -0.37 1.34
CA ARG A 70 -19.58 0.59 1.15
C ARG A 70 -19.98 0.75 -0.31
N ALA A 71 -19.03 0.70 -1.23
CA ALA A 71 -19.32 0.77 -2.66
C ALA A 71 -20.11 -0.44 -3.15
N ILE A 72 -19.75 -1.64 -2.69
CA ILE A 72 -20.46 -2.89 -3.00
C ILE A 72 -21.88 -2.87 -2.42
N GLU A 73 -22.03 -2.47 -1.16
CA GLU A 73 -23.34 -2.35 -0.50
C GLU A 73 -24.25 -1.35 -1.24
N LEU A 74 -23.71 -0.21 -1.66
CA LEU A 74 -24.46 0.82 -2.38
C LEU A 74 -24.92 0.34 -3.77
N GLU A 75 -24.11 -0.43 -4.49
CA GLU A 75 -24.52 -1.03 -5.77
C GLU A 75 -25.63 -2.07 -5.57
N GLY A 76 -25.50 -2.94 -4.56
CA GLY A 76 -26.49 -3.98 -4.25
C GLY A 76 -27.81 -3.46 -3.69
N SER A 77 -27.84 -2.22 -3.19
CA SER A 77 -29.04 -1.53 -2.69
C SER A 77 -29.83 -0.78 -3.77
N ARG A 78 -29.38 -0.82 -5.03
CA ARG A 78 -30.11 -0.29 -6.20
C ARG A 78 -31.04 -1.35 -6.80
#